data_AF-A0A7W0EIF2-F1
#
_entry.id   AF-A0A7W0EIF2-F1
#
_cell.length_a   1.000
_cell.length_b   1.000
_cell.length_c   1.000
_cell.angle_alpha   90.00
_cell.angle_beta   90.00
_cell.angle_gamma   90.00
#
_symmetry.space_group_name_H-M   'P 1'
#
loop_
_entity.id
_entity.type
_entity.pdbx_description
1 polymer ?
#
loop_
_entity_poly.entity_id
_entity_poly.type
_entity_poly.pdbx_seq_one_letter_code
_entity_poly.pdbx_strand_id
1 'polypeptide(L)'
;MNKLSDTLQLSDTNCVNANVRTSLTNLHGVFAAGDAVSGSRTVIQTVVAARRAAENIHAFVMGSDRDDSESRFNFNRGRSFDDVDLRNFEGIKVKLREKMPTRPPATAVQDFNEIKLGFSEEMAIKEAERCLSCGCSAFERCDLKRLAIDHKVDPNKTGMGSTPTYSRFTDHPTLTVDLNKCIYCQRCKNSCEYDALDLTASSFDEKGRAQGISLSFNERCISCGKCVDNCSTGAINKKHQIVPVVNEAVREVRTTCPYCGAGCQMLLRVKGNTILEVTTEPDLPPNYGALCVKGRFGFDFVQHKERLTKPLIRRGGQLVETTWEEALSYTASRFFDIKAMYGPDAIAGFSCARATNEENFLMQKFMRAAIGTNNIDHCARL
;
A
#
# COMPACT_ATOMS: atom_id res chain seq x y z
N MET A 1 23.42 -10.54 52.23
CA MET A 1 23.21 -10.48 50.77
C MET A 1 23.15 -9.03 50.37
N ASN A 2 24.23 -8.47 49.81
CA ASN A 2 24.19 -7.11 49.27
C ASN A 2 23.14 -7.07 48.16
N LYS A 3 22.25 -6.08 48.18
CA LYS A 3 21.24 -5.96 47.14
C LYS A 3 21.96 -5.65 45.84
N LEU A 4 21.60 -6.37 44.77
CA LEU A 4 22.16 -6.19 43.43
C LEU A 4 22.16 -4.71 43.00
N SER A 5 21.17 -3.94 43.48
CA SER A 5 21.00 -2.50 43.29
C SER A 5 22.21 -1.65 43.71
N ASP A 6 22.97 -2.09 44.72
CA ASP A 6 24.00 -1.25 45.35
C ASP A 6 25.35 -1.36 44.61
N THR A 7 25.44 -2.30 43.66
CA THR A 7 26.67 -2.62 42.91
C THR A 7 26.58 -2.31 41.41
N LEU A 8 25.39 -1.95 40.91
CA LEU A 8 25.18 -1.55 39.53
C LEU A 8 25.61 -0.10 39.33
N GLN A 9 26.47 0.15 38.35
CA GLN A 9 26.84 1.52 37.98
C GLN A 9 25.67 2.18 37.26
N LEU A 10 25.39 3.43 37.63
CA LEU A 10 24.38 4.26 36.99
C LEU A 10 25.05 5.35 36.12
N SER A 11 24.37 5.78 35.07
CA SER A 11 24.73 6.93 34.26
C SER A 11 24.37 8.24 34.96
N ASP A 12 24.83 9.37 34.40
CA ASP A 12 24.50 10.72 34.87
C ASP A 12 23.00 11.02 34.90
N THR A 13 22.19 10.24 34.15
CA THR A 13 20.72 10.33 34.10
C THR A 13 20.04 9.33 35.03
N ASN A 14 20.76 8.77 36.01
CA ASN A 14 20.27 7.77 36.95
C ASN A 14 19.69 6.51 36.29
N CYS A 15 20.18 6.15 35.11
CA CYS A 15 19.83 4.92 34.39
C CYS A 15 20.96 3.89 34.55
N VAL A 16 20.70 2.60 34.37
CA VAL A 16 21.72 1.55 34.42
C VAL A 16 22.76 1.79 33.33
N ASN A 17 24.03 1.88 33.73
CA ASN A 17 25.13 2.02 32.81
C ASN A 17 25.43 0.67 32.14
N ALA A 18 25.05 0.53 30.89
CA ALA A 18 25.28 -0.65 30.09
C ALA A 18 25.88 -0.30 28.74
N ASN A 19 26.77 -1.15 28.24
CA ASN A 19 27.39 -0.95 26.94
C ASN A 19 26.33 -1.00 25.82
N VAL A 20 26.27 0.04 24.99
CA VAL A 20 25.24 0.20 23.96
C VAL A 20 25.28 -0.90 22.89
N ARG A 21 26.42 -1.56 22.69
CA ARG A 21 26.59 -2.64 21.72
C ARG A 21 26.32 -4.01 22.35
N THR A 22 26.91 -4.30 23.51
CA THR A 22 26.86 -5.63 24.13
C THR A 22 25.75 -5.79 25.17
N SER A 23 25.09 -4.70 25.57
CA SER A 23 24.12 -4.66 26.66
C SER A 23 24.67 -5.07 28.03
N LEU A 24 25.97 -5.34 28.15
CA LEU A 24 26.62 -5.72 29.41
C LEU A 24 26.73 -4.52 30.35
N THR A 25 26.41 -4.76 31.62
CA THR A 25 26.67 -3.80 32.70
C THR A 25 28.10 -3.99 33.23
N ASN A 26 28.42 -3.27 34.31
CA ASN A 26 29.67 -3.48 35.06
C ASN A 26 29.73 -4.83 35.80
N LEU A 27 28.63 -5.59 35.85
CA LEU A 27 28.58 -6.91 36.49
C LEU A 27 28.62 -8.02 35.44
N HIS A 28 29.49 -9.01 35.67
CA HIS A 28 29.65 -10.14 34.77
C HIS A 28 28.34 -10.95 34.64
N GLY A 29 27.92 -11.23 33.41
CA GLY A 29 26.69 -11.97 33.13
C GLY A 29 25.39 -11.20 33.38
N VAL A 30 25.47 -9.90 33.70
CA VAL A 30 24.29 -9.04 33.86
C VAL A 30 24.17 -8.11 32.66
N PHE A 31 22.98 -8.13 32.04
CA PHE A 31 22.67 -7.33 30.87
C PHE A 31 21.51 -6.39 31.18
N ALA A 32 21.55 -5.19 30.62
CA ALA A 32 20.47 -4.22 30.73
C ALA A 32 20.14 -3.60 29.37
N ALA A 33 18.87 -3.27 29.17
CA ALA A 33 18.37 -2.66 27.95
C ALA A 33 17.09 -1.85 28.20
N GLY A 34 16.66 -1.15 27.16
CA GLY A 34 15.42 -0.37 27.17
C GLY A 34 15.50 0.84 28.08
N ASP A 35 14.36 1.19 28.67
CA ASP A 35 14.20 2.42 29.45
C ASP A 35 15.11 2.46 30.68
N ALA A 36 15.42 1.28 31.25
CA ALA A 36 16.37 1.16 32.34
C ALA A 36 17.78 1.65 32.00
N VAL A 37 18.17 1.63 30.71
CA VAL A 37 19.50 2.08 30.26
C VAL A 37 19.43 3.44 29.57
N SER A 38 18.39 3.66 28.77
CA SER A 38 18.33 4.81 27.86
C SER A 38 17.36 5.92 28.25
N GLY A 39 16.64 5.75 29.38
CA GLY A 39 15.49 6.55 29.76
C GLY A 39 14.28 6.29 28.87
N SER A 40 13.17 7.02 29.09
CA SER A 40 11.96 6.93 28.29
C SER A 40 12.22 7.33 26.84
N ARG A 41 12.42 6.32 25.98
CA ARG A 41 12.66 6.49 24.55
C ARG A 41 11.45 6.04 23.72
N THR A 42 11.57 6.18 22.41
CA THR A 42 10.51 5.69 21.52
C THR A 42 10.38 4.17 21.66
N VAL A 43 9.14 3.65 21.57
CA VAL A 43 8.85 2.20 21.66
C VAL A 43 9.74 1.38 20.72
N ILE A 44 10.00 1.89 19.51
CA ILE A 44 10.87 1.25 18.52
C ILE A 44 12.29 1.05 19.08
N GLN A 45 12.87 2.06 19.72
CA GLN A 45 14.21 1.98 20.30
C GLN A 45 14.27 0.98 21.46
N THR A 46 13.23 0.94 22.30
CA THR A 46 13.13 0.01 23.42
C THR A 46 13.02 -1.45 22.93
N VAL A 47 12.19 -1.71 21.92
CA VAL A 47 12.06 -3.05 21.30
C VAL A 47 13.37 -3.51 20.65
N VAL A 48 14.06 -2.63 19.93
CA VAL A 48 15.37 -2.94 19.32
C VAL A 48 16.43 -3.21 20.39
N ALA A 49 16.46 -2.43 21.47
CA ALA A 49 17.38 -2.64 22.57
C ALA A 49 17.13 -3.98 23.26
N ALA A 50 15.88 -4.36 23.47
CA ALA A 50 15.50 -5.63 24.06
C ALA A 50 15.94 -6.82 23.19
N ARG A 51 15.67 -6.78 21.87
CA ARG A 51 16.09 -7.82 20.93
C ARG A 51 17.62 -8.01 20.95
N ARG A 52 18.38 -6.91 20.88
CA ARG A 52 19.85 -6.95 20.94
C ARG A 52 20.36 -7.54 22.25
N ALA A 53 19.77 -7.15 23.38
CA ALA A 53 20.14 -7.73 24.66
C ALA A 53 19.86 -9.23 24.71
N ALA A 54 18.73 -9.69 24.17
CA ALA A 54 18.42 -11.11 24.08
C ALA A 54 19.45 -11.88 23.23
N GLU A 55 19.82 -11.35 22.06
CA GLU A 55 20.86 -11.94 21.19
C GLU A 55 22.22 -11.97 21.90
N ASN A 56 22.60 -10.91 22.60
CA ASN A 56 23.86 -10.84 23.36
C ASN A 56 23.87 -11.80 24.57
N ILE A 57 22.76 -11.92 25.30
CA ILE A 57 22.60 -12.89 26.40
C ILE A 57 22.72 -14.30 25.85
N HIS A 58 22.06 -14.59 24.73
CA HIS A 58 22.13 -15.91 24.09
C HIS A 58 23.56 -16.26 23.69
N ALA A 59 24.28 -15.36 23.02
CA ALA A 59 25.67 -15.57 22.64
C ALA A 59 26.58 -15.80 23.86
N PHE A 60 26.38 -15.03 24.93
CA PHE A 60 27.12 -15.17 26.18
C PHE A 60 26.87 -16.52 26.86
N VAL A 61 25.62 -16.99 26.88
CA VAL A 61 25.25 -18.29 27.49
C VAL A 61 25.73 -19.46 26.65
N MET A 62 25.65 -19.37 25.32
CA MET A 62 25.98 -20.46 24.40
C MET A 62 27.47 -20.51 24.03
N GLY A 63 28.25 -19.48 24.38
CA GLY A 63 29.66 -19.37 23.97
C GLY A 63 29.84 -19.24 22.46
N SER A 64 28.81 -18.77 21.74
CA SER A 64 28.84 -18.60 20.29
C SER A 64 29.42 -17.24 19.92
N ASP A 65 30.03 -17.17 18.73
CA ASP A 65 30.44 -15.89 18.15
C ASP A 65 29.24 -14.95 17.97
N ARG A 66 29.51 -13.67 18.16
CA ARG A 66 28.52 -12.61 18.10
C ARG A 66 28.29 -12.20 16.65
N ASP A 67 27.04 -12.16 16.21
CA ASP A 67 26.69 -11.54 14.94
C ASP A 67 27.06 -10.05 14.96
N ASP A 68 27.67 -9.59 13.86
CA ASP A 68 27.97 -8.17 13.68
C ASP A 68 26.69 -7.36 13.85
N SER A 69 26.66 -6.51 14.88
CA SER A 69 25.48 -5.71 15.19
C SER A 69 25.10 -4.90 13.96
N GLU A 70 23.88 -5.10 13.44
CA GLU A 70 23.38 -4.32 12.30
C GLU A 70 23.64 -2.84 12.55
N SER A 71 24.42 -2.23 11.67
CA SER A 71 24.66 -0.80 11.68
C SER A 71 23.29 -0.11 11.69
N ARG A 72 23.10 0.88 12.57
CA ARG A 72 21.85 1.66 12.56
C ARG A 72 21.60 2.12 11.13
N PHE A 73 20.43 1.79 10.58
CA PHE A 73 19.94 2.45 9.37
C PHE A 73 19.91 3.95 9.68
N ASN A 74 20.89 4.68 9.13
CA ASN A 74 21.27 6.00 9.63
C ASN A 74 20.41 7.08 8.96
N PHE A 75 19.13 7.15 9.34
CA PHE A 75 18.40 8.41 9.15
C PHE A 75 18.84 9.37 10.25
N ASN A 76 19.74 10.29 9.91
CA ASN A 76 19.95 11.47 10.73
C ASN A 76 18.88 12.49 10.33
N ARG A 77 18.05 12.94 11.28
CA ARG A 77 17.06 14.02 11.05
C ARG A 77 17.71 15.41 11.02
N GLY A 78 19.03 15.47 10.95
CA GLY A 78 19.77 16.61 11.46
C GLY A 78 19.93 16.53 12.98
N ARG A 79 20.95 17.21 13.49
CA ARG A 79 21.10 17.43 14.93
C ARG A 79 20.13 18.50 15.43
N SER A 80 19.76 19.46 14.58
CA SER A 80 18.71 20.45 14.84
C SER A 80 17.69 20.50 13.70
N PHE A 81 16.60 21.23 13.89
CA PHE A 81 15.62 21.48 12.85
C PHE A 81 16.20 22.27 11.67
N ASP A 82 17.28 23.02 11.90
CA ASP A 82 17.96 23.85 10.87
C ASP A 82 18.68 23.00 9.81
N ASP A 83 19.02 21.75 10.16
CA ASP A 83 19.59 20.77 9.24
C ASP A 83 18.54 20.17 8.29
N VAL A 84 17.24 20.46 8.52
CA VAL A 84 16.16 19.99 7.67
C VAL A 84 15.89 21.00 6.56
N ASP A 85 16.28 20.66 5.34
CA ASP A 85 16.01 21.48 4.17
C ASP A 85 14.50 21.65 3.94
N LEU A 86 14.00 22.87 4.10
CA LEU A 86 12.58 23.20 3.99
C LEU A 86 12.02 22.96 2.59
N ARG A 87 12.86 22.91 1.56
CA ARG A 87 12.45 22.56 0.19
C ARG A 87 11.81 21.18 0.12
N ASN A 88 12.13 20.27 1.05
CA ASN A 88 11.49 18.97 1.16
C ASN A 88 9.98 19.06 1.48
N PHE A 89 9.51 20.20 1.99
CA PHE A 89 8.11 20.45 2.34
C PHE A 89 7.42 21.43 1.39
N GLU A 90 8.08 21.87 0.32
CA GLU A 90 7.43 22.69 -0.71
C GLU A 90 6.20 21.94 -1.28
N GLY A 91 5.07 22.65 -1.35
CA GLY A 91 3.78 22.09 -1.77
C GLY A 91 3.03 21.28 -0.70
N ILE A 92 3.62 21.04 0.49
CA ILE A 92 2.94 20.38 1.60
C ILE A 92 2.24 21.44 2.46
N LYS A 93 0.90 21.48 2.42
CA LYS A 93 0.12 22.36 3.28
C LYS A 93 0.28 21.93 4.75
N VAL A 94 0.71 22.87 5.59
CA VAL A 94 0.76 22.65 7.05
C VAL A 94 -0.66 22.41 7.57
N LYS A 95 -0.90 21.22 8.12
CA LYS A 95 -2.14 20.85 8.80
C LYS A 95 -1.88 20.73 10.29
N LEU A 96 -2.65 21.44 11.10
CA LEU A 96 -2.58 21.35 12.56
C LEU A 96 -3.17 20.01 13.02
N ARG A 97 -2.61 19.47 14.10
CA ARG A 97 -3.08 18.24 14.75
C ARG A 97 -4.46 18.46 15.39
N GLU A 98 -5.36 17.50 15.22
CA GLU A 98 -6.63 17.51 15.95
C GLU A 98 -6.36 17.36 17.46
N LYS A 99 -6.95 18.25 18.26
CA LYS A 99 -6.76 18.22 19.72
C LYS A 99 -7.65 17.13 20.30
N MET A 100 -7.05 16.20 21.06
CA MET A 100 -7.78 15.16 21.79
C MET A 100 -8.83 15.83 22.67
N PRO A 101 -10.14 15.54 22.50
CA PRO A 101 -11.16 16.02 23.40
C PRO A 101 -10.86 15.55 24.82
N THR A 102 -10.77 16.49 25.75
CA THR A 102 -10.48 16.22 27.16
C THR A 102 -11.55 16.82 28.04
N ARG A 103 -11.87 16.13 29.13
CA ARG A 103 -12.72 16.69 30.18
C ARG A 103 -12.01 17.90 30.82
N PRO A 104 -12.74 18.97 31.15
CA PRO A 104 -12.17 20.11 31.86
C PRO A 104 -11.53 19.68 33.18
N PRO A 105 -10.38 20.27 33.59
CA PRO A 105 -9.73 19.92 34.85
C PRO A 105 -10.66 20.04 36.08
N ALA A 106 -11.56 21.03 36.09
CA ALA A 106 -12.49 21.26 37.20
C ALA A 106 -13.44 20.08 37.47
N THR A 107 -13.77 19.30 36.44
CA THR A 107 -14.64 18.10 36.58
C THR A 107 -13.81 16.82 36.62
N ALA A 108 -12.68 16.77 35.92
CA ALA A 108 -11.81 15.60 35.86
C ALA A 108 -11.14 15.24 37.21
N VAL A 109 -11.01 16.17 38.14
CA VAL A 109 -10.44 15.91 39.48
C VAL A 109 -11.46 15.33 40.48
N GLN A 110 -12.75 15.31 40.12
CA GLN A 110 -13.83 14.91 41.03
C GLN A 110 -14.17 13.42 40.94
N ASP A 111 -13.65 12.71 39.94
CA ASP A 111 -13.91 11.29 39.71
C ASP A 111 -12.74 10.60 38.99
N PHE A 112 -12.86 9.28 38.78
CA PHE A 112 -11.88 8.46 38.06
C PHE A 112 -12.32 8.13 36.62
N ASN A 113 -13.29 8.87 36.07
CA ASN A 113 -13.75 8.64 34.70
C ASN A 113 -12.71 9.09 33.67
N GLU A 114 -12.80 8.56 32.46
CA GLU A 114 -11.81 8.78 31.41
C GLU A 114 -11.64 10.28 31.08
N ILE A 115 -10.40 10.77 31.17
CA ILE A 115 -10.09 12.20 30.95
C ILE A 115 -10.01 12.51 29.45
N LYS A 116 -9.49 11.58 28.65
CA LYS A 116 -9.40 11.70 27.19
C LYS A 116 -10.59 10.99 26.58
N LEU A 117 -11.51 11.72 25.98
CA LEU A 117 -12.79 11.18 25.51
C LEU A 117 -12.69 10.44 24.16
N GLY A 118 -11.48 10.36 23.59
CA GLY A 118 -11.27 9.85 22.24
C GLY A 118 -11.69 10.84 21.15
N PHE A 119 -11.34 10.51 19.91
CA PHE A 119 -11.81 11.27 18.74
C PHE A 119 -13.20 10.79 18.30
N SER A 120 -14.02 11.70 17.80
CA SER A 120 -15.16 11.30 16.96
C SER A 120 -14.66 10.66 15.66
N GLU A 121 -15.52 9.94 14.95
CA GLU A 121 -15.16 9.35 13.65
C GLU A 121 -14.62 10.40 12.67
N GLU A 122 -15.28 11.56 12.59
CA GLU A 122 -14.85 12.67 11.75
C GLU A 122 -13.47 13.20 12.15
N MET A 123 -13.20 13.41 13.45
CA MET A 123 -11.90 13.86 13.94
C MET A 123 -10.81 12.81 13.70
N ALA A 124 -11.13 11.53 13.87
CA ALA A 124 -10.22 10.43 13.63
C ALA A 124 -9.82 10.35 12.15
N ILE A 125 -10.77 10.48 11.23
CA ILE A 125 -10.52 10.54 9.79
C ILE A 125 -9.62 11.74 9.47
N LYS A 126 -9.94 12.93 9.99
CA LYS A 126 -9.17 14.16 9.73
C LYS A 126 -7.74 14.09 10.26
N GLU A 127 -7.54 13.51 11.45
CA GLU A 127 -6.20 13.28 12.01
C GLU A 127 -5.45 12.18 11.24
N ALA A 128 -6.13 11.13 10.77
CA ALA A 128 -5.54 10.12 9.90
C ALA A 128 -5.07 10.70 8.56
N GLU A 129 -5.84 11.63 7.98
CA GLU A 129 -5.48 12.38 6.76
C GLU A 129 -4.32 13.38 6.96
N ARG A 130 -3.95 13.68 8.21
CA ARG A 130 -2.73 14.45 8.53
C ARG A 130 -1.48 13.60 8.42
N CYS A 131 -1.59 12.27 8.47
CA CYS A 131 -0.46 11.37 8.42
C CYS A 131 0.36 11.65 7.15
N LEU A 132 1.61 12.06 7.32
CA LEU A 132 2.57 12.12 6.22
C LEU A 132 2.79 10.68 5.78
N SER A 133 2.43 10.36 4.53
CA SER A 133 2.76 9.08 3.91
C SER A 133 4.28 8.89 4.00
N CYS A 134 4.74 8.15 5.00
CA CYS A 134 6.15 7.85 5.21
C CYS A 134 6.47 6.52 4.52
N GLY A 135 6.44 6.51 3.20
CA GLY A 135 6.67 5.27 2.47
C GLY A 135 7.04 5.50 1.02
N CYS A 136 8.01 4.72 0.54
CA CYS A 136 8.14 4.48 -0.88
C CYS A 136 7.03 3.48 -1.27
N SER A 137 6.08 3.87 -2.11
CA SER A 137 5.02 2.95 -2.57
C SER A 137 5.56 1.77 -3.37
N ALA A 138 6.78 1.88 -3.90
CA ALA A 138 7.49 0.79 -4.55
C ALA A 138 8.33 -0.07 -3.59
N PHE A 139 8.22 0.10 -2.26
CA PHE A 139 9.09 -0.59 -1.29
C PHE A 139 9.13 -2.12 -1.45
N GLU A 140 8.00 -2.74 -1.79
CA GLU A 140 7.90 -4.20 -1.98
C GLU A 140 8.43 -4.67 -3.34
N ARG A 141 8.51 -3.77 -4.34
CA ARG A 141 8.92 -4.11 -5.73
C ARG A 141 10.25 -3.47 -6.16
N CYS A 142 10.97 -2.86 -5.22
CA CYS A 142 12.20 -2.12 -5.51
C CYS A 142 13.36 -3.10 -5.72
N ASP A 143 13.77 -3.28 -6.98
CA ASP A 143 14.93 -4.10 -7.35
C ASP A 143 16.21 -3.58 -6.68
N LEU A 144 16.39 -2.26 -6.60
CA LEU A 144 17.58 -1.67 -5.97
C LEU A 144 17.68 -2.07 -4.49
N LYS A 145 16.56 -2.05 -3.76
CA LYS A 145 16.50 -2.50 -2.36
C LYS A 145 16.85 -3.98 -2.28
N ARG A 146 16.18 -4.81 -3.07
CA ARG A 146 16.39 -6.27 -3.08
C ARG A 146 17.85 -6.60 -3.37
N LEU A 147 18.41 -6.08 -4.46
CA LEU A 147 19.79 -6.30 -4.85
C LEU A 147 20.79 -5.74 -3.83
N ALA A 148 20.53 -4.58 -3.24
CA ALA A 148 21.40 -4.05 -2.18
C ALA A 148 21.46 -4.96 -0.96
N ILE A 149 20.32 -5.56 -0.58
CA ILE A 149 20.25 -6.54 0.51
C ILE A 149 20.96 -7.84 0.11
N ASP A 150 20.63 -8.39 -1.06
CA ASP A 150 21.19 -9.65 -1.58
C ASP A 150 22.72 -9.59 -1.67
N HIS A 151 23.26 -8.45 -2.12
CA HIS A 151 24.70 -8.21 -2.24
C HIS A 151 25.35 -7.63 -0.97
N LYS A 152 24.60 -7.51 0.14
CA LYS A 152 25.09 -6.98 1.43
C LYS A 152 25.79 -5.61 1.30
N VAL A 153 25.23 -4.74 0.47
CA VAL A 153 25.77 -3.39 0.26
C VAL A 153 25.64 -2.60 1.55
N ASP A 154 26.77 -2.11 2.06
CA ASP A 154 26.81 -1.25 3.25
C ASP A 154 26.63 0.22 2.84
N PRO A 155 25.46 0.85 3.10
CA PRO A 155 25.20 2.22 2.70
C PRO A 155 26.13 3.24 3.39
N ASN A 156 26.72 2.86 4.52
CA ASN A 156 27.66 3.73 5.23
C ASN A 156 29.01 3.83 4.51
N LYS A 157 29.40 2.77 3.77
CA LYS A 157 30.64 2.72 2.99
C LYS A 157 30.47 3.30 1.59
N THR A 158 29.24 3.34 1.05
CA THR A 158 28.99 3.95 -0.26
C THR A 158 29.08 5.47 -0.24
N GLY A 159 29.01 6.07 0.95
CA GLY A 159 28.88 7.51 1.16
C GLY A 159 27.50 8.02 0.76
N MET A 160 26.89 8.88 1.59
CA MET A 160 25.75 9.68 1.15
C MET A 160 26.32 10.78 0.26
N GLY A 161 26.31 10.56 -1.06
CA GLY A 161 26.68 11.60 -2.01
C GLY A 161 25.75 12.81 -1.93
N SER A 162 26.11 13.91 -2.59
CA SER A 162 25.18 15.00 -2.82
C SER A 162 24.02 14.50 -3.68
N THR A 163 22.82 14.40 -3.11
CA THR A 163 21.61 14.05 -3.85
C THR A 163 21.20 15.23 -4.73
N PRO A 164 21.15 15.09 -6.07
CA PRO A 164 20.47 16.06 -6.89
C PRO A 164 18.98 16.07 -6.53
N THR A 165 18.44 17.26 -6.26
CA THR A 165 17.03 17.44 -5.92
C THR A 165 16.25 17.75 -7.19
N TYR A 166 15.26 16.92 -7.48
CA TYR A 166 14.33 17.11 -8.59
C TYR A 166 12.93 17.39 -8.06
N SER A 167 12.19 18.28 -8.73
CA SER A 167 10.77 18.46 -8.46
C SER A 167 10.01 17.19 -8.82
N ARG A 168 8.98 16.86 -8.03
CA ARG A 168 8.07 15.76 -8.36
C ARG A 168 7.16 16.19 -9.49
N PHE A 169 7.04 15.34 -10.50
CA PHE A 169 6.16 15.56 -11.63
C PHE A 169 4.86 14.79 -11.45
N THR A 170 3.74 15.50 -11.47
CA THR A 170 2.40 14.97 -11.20
C THR A 170 1.38 15.25 -12.30
N ASP A 171 1.80 15.80 -13.44
CA ASP A 171 0.87 16.25 -14.48
C ASP A 171 0.26 15.08 -15.27
N HIS A 172 0.94 13.93 -15.32
CA HIS A 172 0.42 12.74 -16.00
C HIS A 172 -0.87 12.23 -15.31
N PRO A 173 -1.95 11.90 -16.04
CA PRO A 173 -3.25 11.55 -15.44
C PRO A 173 -3.20 10.37 -14.48
N THR A 174 -2.40 9.34 -14.77
CA THR A 174 -2.34 8.09 -13.98
C THR A 174 -1.02 7.83 -13.26
N LEU A 175 0.00 8.67 -13.44
CA LEU A 175 1.37 8.41 -12.96
C LEU A 175 1.91 9.57 -12.13
N THR A 176 2.77 9.24 -11.17
CA THR A 176 3.59 10.19 -10.41
C THR A 176 5.05 9.86 -10.65
N VAL A 177 5.85 10.88 -10.96
CA VAL A 177 7.29 10.74 -11.23
C VAL A 177 8.09 11.50 -10.18
N ASP A 178 9.03 10.80 -9.55
CA ASP A 178 9.94 11.28 -8.53
C ASP A 178 11.37 10.91 -8.93
N LEU A 179 12.01 11.80 -9.69
CA LEU A 179 13.34 11.56 -10.27
C LEU A 179 14.45 11.48 -9.21
N ASN A 180 14.20 11.91 -7.97
CA ASN A 180 15.11 11.70 -6.84
C ASN A 180 15.36 10.20 -6.56
N LYS A 181 14.48 9.31 -7.04
CA LYS A 181 14.62 7.86 -6.93
C LYS A 181 15.16 7.22 -8.21
N CYS A 182 15.37 7.99 -9.28
CA CYS A 182 15.79 7.46 -10.57
C CYS A 182 17.28 7.12 -10.56
N ILE A 183 17.64 5.93 -11.06
CA ILE A 183 19.03 5.50 -11.26
C ILE A 183 19.45 5.54 -12.73
N TYR A 184 18.67 6.22 -13.58
CA TYR A 184 18.93 6.37 -15.02
C TYR A 184 19.16 5.05 -15.78
N CYS A 185 18.48 3.97 -15.38
CA CYS A 185 18.63 2.63 -16.02
C CYS A 185 17.95 2.50 -17.40
N GLN A 186 17.21 3.53 -17.85
CA GLN A 186 16.52 3.59 -19.15
C GLN A 186 15.46 2.49 -19.41
N ARG A 187 15.14 1.62 -18.45
CA ARG A 187 14.09 0.58 -18.58
C ARG A 187 12.73 1.16 -18.97
N CYS A 188 12.38 2.33 -18.42
CA CYS A 188 11.12 3.01 -18.75
C CYS A 188 11.05 3.50 -20.20
N LYS A 189 12.17 4.03 -20.74
CA LYS A 189 12.29 4.47 -22.13
C LYS A 189 12.25 3.28 -23.08
N ASN A 190 13.08 2.27 -22.83
CA ASN A 190 13.19 1.08 -23.68
C ASN A 190 11.93 0.20 -23.70
N SER A 191 11.10 0.27 -22.64
CA SER A 191 9.83 -0.46 -22.60
C SER A 191 8.67 0.30 -23.26
N CYS A 192 8.86 1.55 -23.66
CA CYS A 192 7.82 2.35 -24.30
C CYS A 192 7.71 2.02 -25.80
N GLU A 193 6.68 1.26 -26.19
CA GLU A 193 6.45 0.88 -27.59
C GLU A 193 6.01 2.06 -28.48
N TYR A 194 5.52 3.14 -27.88
CA TYR A 194 5.00 4.31 -28.60
C TYR A 194 6.01 5.44 -28.76
N ASP A 195 7.24 5.25 -28.26
CA ASP A 195 8.27 6.30 -28.20
C ASP A 195 7.73 7.60 -27.58
N ALA A 196 6.94 7.42 -26.52
CA ALA A 196 6.16 8.48 -25.89
C ALA A 196 6.82 9.06 -24.64
N LEU A 197 7.87 8.40 -24.13
CA LEU A 197 8.59 8.76 -22.92
C LEU A 197 10.01 9.11 -23.31
N ASP A 198 10.40 10.37 -23.09
CA ASP A 198 11.78 10.78 -23.23
C ASP A 198 12.45 10.90 -21.85
N LEU A 199 13.65 10.35 -21.75
CA LEU A 199 14.48 10.34 -20.54
C LEU A 199 15.87 10.80 -20.96
N THR A 200 16.31 11.93 -20.39
CA THR A 200 17.58 12.57 -20.72
C THR A 200 18.35 12.93 -19.45
N ALA A 201 19.66 13.12 -19.58
CA ALA A 201 20.55 13.62 -18.53
C ALA A 201 21.40 14.75 -19.12
N SER A 202 21.59 15.83 -18.36
CA SER A 202 22.39 16.98 -18.82
C SER A 202 23.88 16.69 -18.81
N SER A 203 24.36 15.91 -17.86
CA SER A 203 25.78 15.54 -17.73
C SER A 203 25.96 14.25 -16.93
N PHE A 204 27.19 13.75 -16.89
CA PHE A 204 27.59 12.60 -16.08
C PHE A 204 28.76 13.00 -15.19
N ASP A 205 28.77 12.54 -13.94
CA ASP A 205 29.92 12.74 -13.06
C ASP A 205 31.08 11.78 -13.40
N GLU A 206 32.22 11.95 -12.73
CA GLU A 206 33.43 11.12 -12.92
C GLU A 206 33.20 9.62 -12.67
N LYS A 207 32.12 9.26 -11.96
CA LYS A 207 31.73 7.88 -11.67
C LYS A 207 30.63 7.39 -12.63
N GLY A 208 30.32 8.15 -13.68
CA GLY A 208 29.30 7.82 -14.68
C GLY A 208 27.86 7.98 -14.20
N ARG A 209 27.62 8.74 -13.12
CA ARG A 209 26.26 8.97 -12.60
C ARG A 209 25.61 10.13 -13.34
N ALA A 210 24.41 9.92 -13.84
CA ALA A 210 23.63 10.93 -14.53
C ALA A 210 23.25 12.10 -13.60
N GLN A 211 23.44 13.32 -14.09
CA GLN A 211 23.07 14.58 -13.46
C GLN A 211 22.06 15.32 -14.34
N GLY A 212 21.22 16.16 -13.72
CA GLY A 212 20.18 16.88 -14.46
C GLY A 212 19.21 15.95 -15.21
N ILE A 213 18.75 14.87 -14.57
CA ILE A 213 17.78 13.94 -15.16
C ILE A 213 16.47 14.68 -15.45
N SER A 214 15.97 14.55 -16.66
CA SER A 214 14.65 15.03 -17.08
C SER A 214 13.85 13.88 -17.67
N LEU A 215 12.54 13.86 -17.38
CA LEU A 215 11.61 12.90 -17.93
C LEU A 215 10.35 13.64 -18.40
N SER A 216 9.97 13.41 -19.65
CA SER A 216 8.76 14.00 -20.24
C SER A 216 7.94 12.93 -20.97
N PHE A 217 6.64 13.23 -21.12
CA PHE A 217 5.71 12.44 -21.92
C PHE A 217 5.17 13.31 -23.06
N ASN A 218 5.15 12.78 -24.28
CA ASN A 218 4.55 13.45 -25.43
C ASN A 218 3.12 12.96 -25.70
N GLU A 219 2.46 13.49 -26.74
CA GLU A 219 1.08 13.17 -27.11
C GLU A 219 0.85 11.70 -27.52
N ARG A 220 1.91 10.95 -27.85
CA ARG A 220 1.80 9.51 -28.18
C ARG A 220 1.56 8.64 -26.94
N CYS A 221 1.64 9.20 -25.73
CA CYS A 221 1.45 8.44 -24.51
C CYS A 221 -0.03 8.04 -24.33
N ILE A 222 -0.34 6.77 -24.56
CA ILE A 222 -1.68 6.21 -24.34
C ILE A 222 -1.96 5.81 -22.87
N SER A 223 -1.11 6.21 -21.92
CA SER A 223 -1.22 5.86 -20.50
C SER A 223 -1.30 4.36 -20.22
N CYS A 224 -0.63 3.52 -21.02
CA CYS A 224 -0.64 2.07 -20.83
C CYS A 224 0.05 1.62 -19.54
N GLY A 225 0.95 2.43 -18.97
CA GLY A 225 1.66 2.16 -17.72
C GLY A 225 2.72 1.04 -17.79
N LYS A 226 3.20 0.69 -18.98
CA LYS A 226 4.33 -0.26 -19.12
C LYS A 226 5.63 0.28 -18.50
N CYS A 227 5.81 1.60 -18.54
CA CYS A 227 6.97 2.28 -17.93
C CYS A 227 7.00 2.19 -16.40
N VAL A 228 5.84 2.24 -15.73
CA VAL A 228 5.76 2.15 -14.26
C VAL A 228 6.06 0.74 -13.77
N ASP A 229 5.57 -0.28 -14.45
CA ASP A 229 5.86 -1.69 -14.11
C ASP A 229 7.35 -2.02 -14.29
N ASN A 230 8.01 -1.43 -15.29
CA ASN A 230 9.45 -1.63 -15.55
C ASN A 230 10.38 -0.72 -14.72
N CYS A 231 9.84 0.19 -13.91
CA CYS A 231 10.65 1.07 -13.07
C CYS A 231 11.17 0.31 -11.85
N SER A 232 12.50 0.11 -11.79
CA SER A 232 13.19 -0.69 -10.77
C SER A 232 13.23 -0.08 -9.37
N THR A 233 13.09 1.25 -9.26
CA THR A 233 13.29 1.99 -8.00
C THR A 233 12.04 2.70 -7.50
N GLY A 234 10.95 2.63 -8.25
CA GLY A 234 9.75 3.44 -7.96
C GLY A 234 9.96 4.93 -8.21
N ALA A 235 10.85 5.31 -9.13
CA ALA A 235 10.89 6.69 -9.65
C ALA A 235 9.61 7.03 -10.42
N ILE A 236 8.97 6.04 -11.05
CA ILE A 236 7.63 6.16 -11.61
C ILE A 236 6.70 5.29 -10.77
N ASN A 237 5.59 5.84 -10.29
CA ASN A 237 4.56 5.12 -9.55
C ASN A 237 3.16 5.39 -10.10
N LYS A 238 2.25 4.46 -9.82
CA LYS A 238 0.82 4.60 -10.11
C LYS A 238 0.24 5.63 -9.15
N LYS A 239 -0.56 6.57 -9.67
CA LYS A 239 -1.32 7.49 -8.82
C LYS A 239 -2.34 6.73 -7.98
N HIS A 240 -2.70 7.30 -6.82
CA HIS A 240 -3.75 6.79 -5.93
C HIS A 240 -3.58 5.34 -5.46
N GLN A 241 -2.35 4.80 -5.48
CA GLN A 241 -2.10 3.47 -4.94
C GLN A 241 -2.46 3.41 -3.46
N ILE A 242 -3.43 2.56 -3.12
CA ILE A 242 -3.88 2.35 -1.75
C ILE A 242 -2.96 1.31 -1.09
N VAL A 243 -2.38 1.66 0.05
CA VAL A 243 -1.59 0.73 0.87
C VAL A 243 -2.29 0.56 2.23
N PRO A 244 -3.06 -0.51 2.44
CA PRO A 244 -3.79 -0.73 3.68
C PRO A 244 -2.81 -1.05 4.82
N VAL A 245 -3.06 -0.44 5.97
CA VAL A 245 -2.32 -0.64 7.22
C VAL A 245 -2.88 -1.87 7.95
N VAL A 246 -2.81 -3.03 7.28
CA VAL A 246 -3.17 -4.33 7.84
C VAL A 246 -1.92 -5.19 8.00
N ASN A 247 -1.86 -6.00 9.07
CA ASN A 247 -0.75 -6.91 9.34
C ASN A 247 -0.93 -8.24 8.61
N GLU A 248 -1.10 -8.17 7.29
CA GLU A 248 -1.20 -9.32 6.41
C GLU A 248 -0.15 -9.22 5.31
N ALA A 249 0.37 -10.36 4.86
CA ALA A 249 1.25 -10.41 3.71
C ALA A 249 0.50 -10.04 2.42
N VAL A 250 1.22 -9.48 1.46
CA VAL A 250 0.68 -9.29 0.11
C VAL A 250 0.58 -10.65 -0.57
N ARG A 251 -0.61 -11.00 -1.06
CA ARG A 251 -0.86 -12.17 -1.89
C ARG A 251 -0.94 -11.78 -3.35
N GLU A 252 -0.44 -12.64 -4.22
CA GLU A 252 -0.55 -12.47 -5.66
C GLU A 252 -1.61 -13.44 -6.20
N VAL A 253 -2.60 -12.90 -6.90
CA VAL A 253 -3.74 -13.66 -7.42
C VAL A 253 -3.81 -13.46 -8.92
N ARG A 254 -3.57 -14.53 -9.65
CA ARG A 254 -3.72 -14.53 -11.11
C ARG A 254 -5.20 -14.48 -11.48
N THR A 255 -5.54 -13.63 -12.45
CA THR A 255 -6.89 -13.54 -13.00
C THR A 255 -6.83 -13.04 -14.44
N THR A 256 -8.01 -12.89 -15.06
CA THR A 256 -8.16 -12.40 -16.43
C THR A 256 -8.85 -11.03 -16.43
N CYS A 257 -8.39 -10.14 -17.31
CA CYS A 257 -8.94 -8.81 -17.50
C CYS A 257 -10.41 -8.86 -17.99
N PRO A 258 -11.39 -8.24 -17.28
CA PRO A 258 -12.82 -8.36 -17.61
C PRO A 258 -13.32 -7.32 -18.63
N TYR A 259 -12.42 -6.66 -19.36
CA TYR A 259 -12.76 -5.49 -20.18
C TYR A 259 -13.07 -5.78 -21.64
N CYS A 260 -12.13 -6.40 -22.36
CA CYS A 260 -12.28 -6.73 -23.78
C CYS A 260 -12.02 -8.21 -24.00
N GLY A 261 -12.39 -8.72 -25.18
CA GLY A 261 -12.22 -10.14 -25.54
C GLY A 261 -10.78 -10.60 -25.72
N ALA A 262 -9.78 -9.75 -25.50
CA ALA A 262 -8.37 -10.14 -25.60
C ALA A 262 -7.96 -11.11 -24.49
N GLY A 263 -8.64 -11.10 -23.33
CA GLY A 263 -8.36 -12.05 -22.25
C GLY A 263 -6.98 -11.90 -21.62
N CYS A 264 -6.45 -10.67 -21.53
CA CYS A 264 -5.14 -10.41 -20.92
C CYS A 264 -5.05 -11.04 -19.51
N GLN A 265 -4.00 -11.81 -19.28
CA GLN A 265 -3.66 -12.35 -17.97
C GLN A 265 -3.03 -11.27 -17.11
N MET A 266 -3.58 -11.12 -15.90
CA MET A 266 -3.19 -10.10 -14.94
C MET A 266 -2.92 -10.73 -13.57
N LEU A 267 -2.02 -10.11 -12.82
CA LEU A 267 -1.66 -10.50 -11.48
C LEU A 267 -2.12 -9.41 -10.52
N LEU A 268 -3.07 -9.75 -9.65
CA LEU A 268 -3.55 -8.83 -8.63
C LEU A 268 -2.66 -8.96 -7.40
N ARG A 269 -2.06 -7.86 -6.97
CA ARG A 269 -1.39 -7.79 -5.66
C ARG A 269 -2.42 -7.33 -4.65
N VAL A 270 -2.79 -8.21 -3.72
CA VAL A 270 -3.89 -8.00 -2.78
C VAL A 270 -3.35 -8.07 -1.35
N LYS A 271 -3.85 -7.20 -0.47
CA LYS A 271 -3.54 -7.22 0.96
C LYS A 271 -4.84 -7.05 1.74
N GLY A 272 -5.19 -8.03 2.59
CA GLY A 272 -6.55 -8.15 3.10
C GLY A 272 -7.57 -8.29 1.97
N ASN A 273 -8.56 -7.39 1.97
CA ASN A 273 -9.59 -7.29 0.93
C ASN A 273 -9.37 -6.13 -0.06
N THR A 274 -8.13 -5.62 -0.15
CA THR A 274 -7.80 -4.48 -1.00
C THR A 274 -6.80 -4.84 -2.09
N ILE A 275 -7.17 -4.53 -3.33
CA ILE A 275 -6.29 -4.62 -4.50
C ILE A 275 -5.32 -3.43 -4.41
N LEU A 276 -4.05 -3.71 -4.19
CA LEU A 276 -2.99 -2.70 -4.10
C LEU A 276 -2.63 -2.18 -5.49
N GLU A 277 -2.43 -3.12 -6.41
CA GLU A 277 -2.11 -2.84 -7.79
C GLU A 277 -2.38 -4.06 -8.67
N VAL A 278 -2.50 -3.77 -9.96
CA VAL A 278 -2.46 -4.78 -11.01
C VAL A 278 -1.07 -4.78 -11.65
N THR A 279 -0.46 -5.95 -11.73
CA THR A 279 0.73 -6.24 -12.52
C THR A 279 0.42 -7.39 -13.48
N THR A 280 1.44 -7.98 -14.07
CA THR A 280 1.30 -9.04 -15.07
C THR A 280 2.58 -9.86 -15.14
N GLU A 281 2.46 -11.09 -15.63
CA GLU A 281 3.58 -12.00 -15.82
C GLU A 281 4.05 -11.88 -17.28
N PRO A 282 5.34 -11.54 -17.53
CA PRO A 282 5.86 -11.33 -18.88
C PRO A 282 5.76 -12.55 -19.81
N ASP A 283 5.82 -13.76 -19.25
CA ASP A 283 5.94 -14.99 -20.04
C ASP A 283 4.60 -15.68 -20.33
N LEU A 284 3.47 -15.03 -19.98
CA LEU A 284 2.14 -15.62 -20.15
C LEU A 284 1.38 -15.05 -21.36
N PRO A 285 0.85 -15.92 -22.25
CA PRO A 285 -0.10 -15.49 -23.28
C PRO A 285 -1.43 -15.07 -22.63
N PRO A 286 -2.23 -14.25 -23.33
CA PRO A 286 -2.00 -13.73 -24.68
C PRO A 286 -1.20 -12.41 -24.73
N ASN A 287 -0.94 -11.81 -23.57
CA ASN A 287 -0.48 -10.43 -23.50
C ASN A 287 1.00 -10.25 -23.16
N TYR A 288 1.71 -11.30 -22.74
CA TYR A 288 3.17 -11.29 -22.51
C TYR A 288 3.66 -10.06 -21.71
N GLY A 289 2.99 -9.77 -20.60
CA GLY A 289 3.30 -8.61 -19.75
C GLY A 289 2.76 -7.25 -20.22
N ALA A 290 2.05 -7.19 -21.35
CA ALA A 290 1.38 -5.97 -21.80
C ALA A 290 -0.02 -5.83 -21.18
N LEU A 291 -0.38 -4.62 -20.78
CA LEU A 291 -1.75 -4.28 -20.38
C LEU A 291 -2.06 -2.86 -20.88
N CYS A 292 -3.32 -2.63 -21.27
CA CYS A 292 -3.81 -1.29 -21.56
C CYS A 292 -4.21 -0.55 -20.26
N VAL A 293 -4.54 0.73 -20.39
CA VAL A 293 -4.96 1.57 -19.26
C VAL A 293 -6.12 0.95 -18.45
N LYS A 294 -7.09 0.32 -19.12
CA LYS A 294 -8.25 -0.31 -18.45
C LYS A 294 -7.81 -1.49 -17.58
N GLY A 295 -7.03 -2.42 -18.14
CA GLY A 295 -6.57 -3.59 -17.39
C GLY A 295 -5.64 -3.22 -16.23
N ARG A 296 -4.79 -2.19 -16.41
CA ARG A 296 -3.77 -1.83 -15.42
C ARG A 296 -4.27 -0.92 -14.29
N PHE A 297 -5.22 -0.03 -14.58
CA PHE A 297 -5.69 0.99 -13.63
C PHE A 297 -7.19 0.93 -13.35
N GLY A 298 -7.99 0.31 -14.22
CA GLY A 298 -9.43 0.24 -14.07
C GLY A 298 -9.87 -0.86 -13.11
N PHE A 299 -9.57 -0.73 -11.81
CA PHE A 299 -10.07 -1.67 -10.80
C PHE A 299 -10.73 -0.97 -9.60
N ASP A 300 -10.68 0.36 -9.55
CA ASP A 300 -11.19 1.18 -8.44
C ASP A 300 -12.71 1.00 -8.23
N PHE A 301 -13.45 0.64 -9.27
CA PHE A 301 -14.90 0.41 -9.18
C PHE A 301 -15.28 -0.72 -8.20
N VAL A 302 -14.36 -1.65 -7.92
CA VAL A 302 -14.58 -2.74 -6.96
C VAL A 302 -14.77 -2.21 -5.54
N GLN A 303 -14.14 -1.07 -5.21
CA GLN A 303 -14.20 -0.43 -3.90
C GLN A 303 -14.97 0.90 -3.92
N HIS A 304 -15.65 1.21 -5.02
CA HIS A 304 -16.39 2.46 -5.13
C HIS A 304 -17.55 2.50 -4.13
N LYS A 305 -17.79 3.67 -3.53
CA LYS A 305 -18.82 3.86 -2.49
C LYS A 305 -20.23 3.60 -3.00
N GLU A 306 -20.47 3.78 -4.29
CA GLU A 306 -21.77 3.52 -4.93
C GLU A 306 -21.96 2.06 -5.35
N ARG A 307 -21.01 1.16 -5.07
CA ARG A 307 -21.17 -0.26 -5.37
C ARG A 307 -22.34 -0.82 -4.56
N LEU A 308 -23.31 -1.39 -5.25
CA LEU A 308 -24.43 -2.09 -4.61
C LEU A 308 -23.92 -3.32 -3.84
N THR A 309 -24.22 -3.37 -2.55
CA THR A 309 -23.82 -4.45 -1.64
C THR A 309 -25.02 -5.21 -1.05
N LYS A 310 -26.25 -4.72 -1.29
CA LYS A 310 -27.50 -5.31 -0.82
C LYS A 310 -28.57 -5.30 -1.91
N PRO A 311 -29.52 -6.25 -1.91
CA PRO A 311 -30.67 -6.22 -2.80
C PRO A 311 -31.58 -5.01 -2.53
N LEU A 312 -32.22 -4.49 -3.60
CA LEU A 312 -33.14 -3.36 -3.54
C LEU A 312 -34.46 -3.71 -4.26
N ILE A 313 -35.62 -3.35 -3.69
CA ILE A 313 -36.94 -3.45 -4.35
C ILE A 313 -37.54 -2.05 -4.52
N ARG A 314 -38.25 -1.83 -5.63
CA ARG A 314 -38.97 -0.56 -5.85
C ARG A 314 -40.30 -0.52 -5.11
N ARG A 315 -40.48 0.44 -4.20
CA ARG A 315 -41.73 0.71 -3.46
C ARG A 315 -42.08 2.19 -3.56
N GLY A 316 -43.31 2.53 -3.97
CA GLY A 316 -43.72 3.93 -4.14
C GLY A 316 -42.80 4.74 -5.08
N GLY A 317 -42.23 4.08 -6.09
CA GLY A 317 -41.29 4.70 -7.04
C GLY A 317 -39.83 4.75 -6.59
N GLN A 318 -39.50 4.46 -5.33
CA GLN A 318 -38.15 4.52 -4.79
C GLN A 318 -37.53 3.13 -4.57
N LEU A 319 -36.21 3.00 -4.72
CA LEU A 319 -35.48 1.77 -4.39
C LEU A 319 -35.24 1.71 -2.88
N VAL A 320 -35.63 0.60 -2.26
CA VAL A 320 -35.53 0.38 -0.81
C VAL A 320 -34.70 -0.87 -0.56
N GLU A 321 -33.72 -0.80 0.35
CA GLU A 321 -32.93 -1.95 0.79
C GLU A 321 -33.80 -3.06 1.38
N THR A 322 -33.48 -4.31 1.05
CA THR A 322 -34.25 -5.50 1.48
C THR A 322 -33.32 -6.70 1.69
N THR A 323 -33.87 -7.82 2.17
CA THR A 323 -33.17 -9.10 2.31
C THR A 323 -33.18 -9.88 1.00
N TRP A 324 -32.27 -10.85 0.87
CA TRP A 324 -32.25 -11.76 -0.28
C TRP A 324 -33.53 -12.60 -0.38
N GLU A 325 -34.05 -13.08 0.74
CA GLU A 325 -35.28 -13.88 0.79
C GLU A 325 -36.48 -13.10 0.27
N GLU A 326 -36.65 -11.86 0.72
CA GLU A 326 -37.74 -11.00 0.27
C GLU A 326 -37.57 -10.61 -1.21
N ALA A 327 -36.36 -10.22 -1.64
CA ALA A 327 -36.06 -9.90 -3.04
C ALA A 327 -36.36 -11.06 -3.99
N LEU A 328 -35.91 -12.27 -3.65
CA LEU A 328 -36.11 -13.45 -4.48
C LEU A 328 -37.57 -13.90 -4.49
N SER A 329 -38.24 -13.91 -3.32
CA SER A 329 -39.66 -14.29 -3.21
C SER A 329 -40.57 -13.33 -3.98
N TYR A 330 -40.33 -12.02 -3.85
CA TYR A 330 -41.03 -11.00 -4.61
C TYR A 330 -40.80 -11.16 -6.11
N THR A 331 -39.55 -11.36 -6.54
CA THR A 331 -39.23 -11.50 -7.96
C THR A 331 -39.89 -12.76 -8.56
N ALA A 332 -39.82 -13.88 -7.83
CA ALA A 332 -40.42 -15.14 -8.26
C ALA A 332 -41.94 -15.05 -8.39
N SER A 333 -42.65 -14.46 -7.40
CA SER A 333 -44.10 -14.30 -7.47
C SER A 333 -44.52 -13.47 -8.69
N ARG A 334 -43.82 -12.37 -8.98
CA ARG A 334 -44.08 -11.56 -10.17
C ARG A 334 -43.82 -12.31 -11.48
N PHE A 335 -42.80 -13.17 -11.54
CA PHE A 335 -42.60 -14.03 -12.71
C PHE A 335 -43.75 -15.04 -12.89
N PHE A 336 -44.24 -15.66 -11.81
CA PHE A 336 -45.39 -16.56 -11.88
C PHE A 336 -46.66 -15.85 -12.33
N ASP A 337 -46.95 -14.66 -11.78
CA ASP A 337 -48.09 -13.83 -12.16
C ASP A 337 -48.08 -13.51 -13.67
N ILE A 338 -46.94 -13.00 -14.17
CA ILE A 338 -46.78 -12.63 -15.58
C ILE A 338 -46.91 -13.85 -16.49
N LYS A 339 -46.27 -14.97 -16.13
CA LYS A 339 -46.35 -16.22 -16.88
C LYS A 339 -47.77 -16.77 -16.93
N ALA A 340 -48.53 -16.66 -15.84
CA ALA A 340 -49.92 -17.12 -15.78
C ALA A 340 -50.86 -16.23 -16.63
N MET A 341 -50.65 -14.91 -16.63
CA MET A 341 -51.50 -13.96 -17.36
C MET A 341 -51.19 -13.86 -18.86
N TYR A 342 -49.91 -13.90 -19.24
CA TYR A 342 -49.45 -13.57 -20.59
C TYR A 342 -48.63 -14.67 -21.26
N GLY A 343 -48.40 -15.80 -20.58
CA GLY A 343 -47.55 -16.88 -21.06
C GLY A 343 -46.05 -16.64 -20.84
N PRO A 344 -45.21 -17.68 -21.04
CA PRO A 344 -43.78 -17.61 -20.77
C PRO A 344 -43.03 -16.67 -21.72
N ASP A 345 -43.50 -16.49 -22.96
CA ASP A 345 -42.86 -15.63 -23.97
C ASP A 345 -43.04 -14.14 -23.69
N ALA A 346 -43.86 -13.75 -22.70
CA ALA A 346 -43.94 -12.37 -22.22
C ALA A 346 -42.72 -11.95 -21.36
N ILE A 347 -41.83 -12.90 -21.04
CA ILE A 347 -40.63 -12.67 -20.21
C ILE A 347 -39.40 -12.76 -21.11
N ALA A 348 -38.48 -11.81 -20.96
CA ALA A 348 -37.19 -11.81 -21.64
C ALA A 348 -36.03 -11.74 -20.65
N GLY A 349 -34.93 -12.40 -20.98
CA GLY A 349 -33.69 -12.39 -20.21
C GLY A 349 -32.54 -11.77 -21.00
N PHE A 350 -31.75 -10.91 -20.35
CA PHE A 350 -30.53 -10.35 -20.94
C PHE A 350 -29.32 -10.80 -20.15
N SER A 351 -28.42 -11.52 -20.83
CA SER A 351 -27.15 -11.99 -20.30
C SER A 351 -26.02 -10.97 -20.53
N CYS A 352 -24.85 -11.19 -19.91
CA CYS A 352 -23.77 -10.19 -19.89
C CYS A 352 -22.44 -10.76 -20.39
N ALA A 353 -21.79 -10.07 -21.33
CA ALA A 353 -20.45 -10.43 -21.83
C ALA A 353 -19.34 -10.31 -20.78
N ARG A 354 -19.62 -9.60 -19.66
CA ARG A 354 -18.68 -9.47 -18.54
C ARG A 354 -18.91 -10.53 -17.46
N ALA A 355 -20.04 -11.24 -17.51
CA ALA A 355 -20.28 -12.39 -16.66
C ALA A 355 -19.50 -13.59 -17.19
N THR A 356 -19.31 -14.59 -16.33
CA THR A 356 -18.65 -15.84 -16.69
C THR A 356 -19.53 -16.69 -17.63
N ASN A 357 -18.92 -17.64 -18.33
CA ASN A 357 -19.65 -18.55 -19.21
C ASN A 357 -20.62 -19.43 -18.40
N GLU A 358 -20.26 -19.76 -17.17
CA GLU A 358 -21.06 -20.51 -16.20
C GLU A 358 -22.32 -19.72 -15.81
N GLU A 359 -22.18 -18.43 -15.48
CA GLU A 359 -23.32 -17.56 -15.19
C GLU A 359 -24.23 -17.38 -16.41
N ASN A 360 -23.66 -17.20 -17.60
CA ASN A 360 -24.43 -17.12 -18.84
C ASN A 360 -25.14 -18.45 -19.17
N PHE A 361 -24.51 -19.59 -18.88
CA PHE A 361 -25.13 -20.91 -18.98
C PHE A 361 -26.29 -21.07 -17.99
N LEU A 362 -26.13 -20.59 -16.75
CA LEU A 362 -27.20 -20.60 -15.74
C LEU A 362 -28.36 -19.70 -16.18
N MET A 363 -28.08 -18.52 -16.75
CA MET A 363 -29.11 -17.60 -17.24
C MET A 363 -29.92 -18.23 -18.38
N GLN A 364 -29.28 -18.82 -19.39
CA GLN A 364 -30.02 -19.50 -20.46
C GLN A 364 -30.81 -20.71 -19.96
N LYS A 365 -30.27 -21.45 -18.99
CA LYS A 365 -30.95 -22.61 -18.38
C LYS A 365 -32.18 -22.14 -17.60
N PHE A 366 -32.07 -21.05 -16.84
CA PHE A 366 -33.19 -20.44 -16.13
C PHE A 366 -34.31 -20.04 -17.09
N MET A 367 -33.98 -19.31 -18.17
CA MET A 367 -34.98 -18.88 -19.15
C MET A 367 -35.64 -20.06 -19.88
N ARG A 368 -34.86 -21.04 -20.33
CA ARG A 368 -35.40 -22.16 -21.12
C ARG A 368 -36.11 -23.22 -20.26
N ALA A 369 -35.54 -23.58 -19.12
CA ALA A 369 -36.04 -24.70 -18.31
C ALA A 369 -37.01 -24.26 -17.21
N ALA A 370 -36.76 -23.14 -16.53
CA ALA A 370 -37.62 -22.68 -15.43
C ALA A 370 -38.75 -21.77 -15.94
N ILE A 371 -38.42 -20.77 -16.77
CA ILE A 371 -39.43 -19.88 -17.36
C ILE A 371 -40.17 -20.57 -18.50
N GLY A 372 -39.45 -21.27 -19.38
CA GLY A 372 -40.05 -22.00 -20.52
C GLY A 372 -40.12 -21.17 -21.80
N THR A 373 -39.18 -20.24 -22.00
CA THR A 373 -39.09 -19.40 -23.20
C THR A 373 -37.68 -19.44 -23.79
N ASN A 374 -37.57 -19.16 -25.09
CA ASN A 374 -36.31 -18.93 -25.78
C ASN A 374 -35.94 -17.44 -25.89
N ASN A 375 -36.73 -16.55 -25.28
CA ASN A 375 -36.50 -15.11 -25.25
C ASN A 375 -35.33 -14.76 -24.31
N ILE A 376 -34.12 -15.11 -24.72
CA ILE A 376 -32.88 -14.73 -24.07
C ILE A 376 -31.92 -14.15 -25.10
N ASP A 377 -31.30 -13.03 -24.75
CA ASP A 377 -30.29 -12.40 -25.58
C ASP A 377 -29.02 -12.02 -24.79
N HIS A 378 -28.04 -11.49 -25.50
CA HIS A 378 -26.72 -11.15 -25.02
C HIS A 378 -26.31 -9.78 -25.57
N CYS A 379 -25.48 -9.04 -24.84
CA CYS A 379 -25.02 -7.70 -25.25
C CYS A 379 -24.15 -7.67 -26.53
N ALA A 380 -23.93 -8.80 -27.20
CA ALA A 380 -23.35 -8.81 -28.54
C ALA A 380 -24.36 -8.42 -29.64
N ARG A 381 -25.66 -8.34 -29.31
CA ARG A 381 -26.75 -7.98 -30.22
C ARG A 381 -27.51 -6.70 -29.81
N LEU A 382 -27.17 -6.13 -28.66
CA LEU A 382 -27.61 -4.82 -28.16
C LEU A 382 -26.59 -3.77 -28.58
#